data_AF-A0A6N8W5G4-F1
#
_entry.id   AF-A0A6N8W5G4-F1
#
_cell.length_a   1.000
_cell.length_b   1.000
_cell.length_c   1.000
_cell.angle_alpha   90.00
_cell.angle_beta   90.00
_cell.angle_gamma   90.00
#
_symmetry.space_group_name_H-M   'P 1'
#
loop_
_entity.id
_entity.type
_entity.pdbx_description
1 polymer ?
#
loop_
_entity_poly.entity_id
_entity_poly.type
_entity_poly.pdbx_seq_one_letter_code
_entity_poly.pdbx_strand_id
1 'polypeptide(L)'
;TALAPASGANGFEDSAINGGDRTAVGVGGGVCQVSTTVFRAALEGGFPFLERHNHGYVVSWYGDPGFDATIYTPYVDLRFLNDTDAHLLIQPVVDSAEGVLSFRFYGTKPDRVVEIGEAVYEDVKQPGAPIYQEDASLEAGQIKQVEWAKEGLTATVIRKVTENGVTREDPIRSVYRPWNAMFLYGPGTVIPGVTDVEEPTPAPTAEASAGGDG
;
A
#
# COMPACT_ATOMS: atom_id res chain seq x y z
N THR A 1 -2.74 4.68 -20.39
CA THR A 1 -2.62 6.08 -19.95
C THR A 1 -2.28 6.07 -18.49
N ALA A 2 -1.16 6.67 -18.08
CA ALA A 2 -0.79 6.77 -16.66
C ALA A 2 -1.75 7.73 -15.95
N LEU A 3 -2.01 7.48 -14.67
CA LEU A 3 -2.75 8.42 -13.81
C LEU A 3 -1.92 9.70 -13.64
N ALA A 4 -2.58 10.86 -13.66
CA ALA A 4 -1.95 12.13 -13.30
C ALA A 4 -1.44 12.07 -11.85
N PRO A 5 -0.36 12.79 -11.50
CA PRO A 5 0.17 12.80 -10.13
C PRO A 5 -0.91 13.22 -9.13
N ALA A 6 -0.96 12.50 -7.99
CA ALA A 6 -1.83 12.85 -6.87
C ALA A 6 -1.38 14.21 -6.30
N SER A 7 -2.23 15.21 -6.42
CA SER A 7 -2.01 16.56 -5.87
C SER A 7 -3.34 17.10 -5.35
N GLY A 8 -3.31 18.02 -4.38
CA GLY A 8 -4.54 18.64 -3.86
C GLY A 8 -5.34 19.36 -4.95
N ALA A 9 -4.66 19.79 -6.02
CA ALA A 9 -5.29 20.37 -7.22
C ALA A 9 -6.12 19.36 -8.04
N ASN A 10 -5.86 18.06 -7.89
CA ASN A 10 -6.59 16.97 -8.56
C ASN A 10 -7.64 16.31 -7.64
N GLY A 11 -7.97 16.92 -6.50
CA GLY A 11 -9.05 16.46 -5.60
C GLY A 11 -8.68 15.32 -4.66
N PHE A 12 -7.38 15.07 -4.44
CA PHE A 12 -6.91 14.05 -3.50
C PHE A 12 -6.78 14.65 -2.09
N GLU A 13 -7.38 13.98 -1.11
CA GLU A 13 -7.23 14.30 0.32
C GLU A 13 -5.90 13.77 0.87
N ASP A 14 -5.57 14.11 2.11
CA ASP A 14 -4.36 13.64 2.79
C ASP A 14 -4.50 12.15 3.22
N SER A 15 -3.54 11.28 2.90
CA SER A 15 -3.51 9.84 3.29
C SER A 15 -2.14 9.37 3.71
N ALA A 16 -2.10 8.29 4.48
CA ALA A 16 -0.91 7.51 4.77
C ALA A 16 0.01 7.27 3.53
N ILE A 17 1.10 8.02 3.41
CA ILE A 17 2.29 7.76 2.59
C ILE A 17 3.38 7.20 3.51
N ASN A 18 4.06 6.13 3.09
CA ASN A 18 5.22 5.64 3.84
C ASN A 18 6.42 6.58 3.66
N GLY A 19 6.77 7.30 4.72
CA GLY A 19 7.97 8.14 4.78
C GLY A 19 8.97 7.54 5.77
N GLY A 20 9.83 6.64 5.30
CA GLY A 20 10.80 5.96 6.17
C GLY A 20 10.10 5.05 7.19
N ASP A 21 10.31 5.31 8.48
CA ASP A 21 9.80 4.52 9.62
C ASP A 21 8.42 4.99 10.12
N ARG A 22 7.79 5.94 9.41
CA ARG A 22 6.51 6.51 9.78
C ARG A 22 5.52 6.40 8.64
N THR A 23 4.27 6.11 8.98
CA THR A 23 3.11 6.40 8.15
C THR A 23 2.95 7.92 8.14
N ALA A 24 3.61 8.60 7.21
CA ALA A 24 3.39 10.02 6.96
C ALA A 24 2.00 10.18 6.37
N VAL A 25 1.31 11.29 6.63
CA VAL A 25 0.11 11.61 5.85
C VAL A 25 0.60 12.53 4.73
N GLY A 26 0.48 12.10 3.49
CA GLY A 26 0.71 12.94 2.32
C GLY A 26 -0.44 12.84 1.32
N VAL A 27 -0.47 13.79 0.40
CA VAL A 27 -1.58 13.95 -0.55
C VAL A 27 -1.77 12.66 -1.38
N GLY A 28 -2.91 11.98 -1.22
CA GLY A 28 -3.14 10.63 -1.78
C GLY A 28 -4.28 9.80 -1.16
N GLY A 29 -5.22 10.47 -0.48
CA GLY A 29 -6.49 9.99 0.10
C GLY A 29 -7.13 8.86 -0.69
N GLY A 30 -7.10 7.63 -0.16
CA GLY A 30 -7.82 6.50 -0.78
C GLY A 30 -7.23 5.96 -2.08
N VAL A 31 -6.10 6.48 -2.56
CA VAL A 31 -5.49 6.01 -3.82
C VAL A 31 -4.99 4.57 -3.71
N CYS A 32 -4.39 4.22 -2.58
CA CYS A 32 -3.98 2.83 -2.29
C CYS A 32 -5.18 1.87 -2.17
N GLN A 33 -6.33 2.38 -1.71
CA GLN A 33 -7.57 1.61 -1.65
C GLN A 33 -8.12 1.38 -3.06
N VAL A 34 -8.10 2.40 -3.92
CA VAL A 34 -8.44 2.29 -5.34
C VAL A 34 -7.57 1.25 -6.03
N SER A 35 -6.24 1.35 -5.91
CA SER A 35 -5.33 0.40 -6.54
C SER A 35 -5.53 -1.02 -6.03
N THR A 36 -5.74 -1.21 -4.73
CA THR A 36 -6.04 -2.54 -4.16
C THR A 36 -7.35 -3.11 -4.71
N THR A 37 -8.41 -2.31 -4.80
CA THR A 37 -9.71 -2.78 -5.33
C THR A 37 -9.62 -3.10 -6.82
N VAL A 38 -8.96 -2.26 -7.62
CA VAL A 38 -8.71 -2.49 -9.05
C VAL A 38 -7.83 -3.72 -9.27
N PHE A 39 -6.79 -3.90 -8.45
CA PHE A 39 -5.93 -5.09 -8.48
C PHE A 39 -6.74 -6.36 -8.24
N ARG A 40 -7.63 -6.38 -7.25
CA ARG A 40 -8.47 -7.57 -6.96
C ARG A 40 -9.42 -7.89 -8.11
N ALA A 41 -10.08 -6.90 -8.68
CA ALA A 41 -10.92 -7.09 -9.86
C ALA A 41 -10.10 -7.62 -11.06
N ALA A 42 -8.88 -7.12 -11.27
CA ALA A 42 -7.99 -7.60 -12.32
C ALA A 42 -7.45 -9.02 -12.03
N LEU A 43 -7.21 -9.34 -10.75
CA LEU A 43 -6.77 -10.64 -10.27
C LEU A 43 -7.83 -11.69 -10.57
N GLU A 44 -9.08 -11.42 -10.15
CA GLU A 44 -10.26 -12.25 -10.39
C GLU A 44 -10.62 -12.37 -11.86
N GLY A 45 -10.43 -11.30 -12.65
CA GLY A 45 -10.60 -11.31 -14.11
C GLY A 45 -9.53 -12.08 -14.87
N GLY A 46 -8.49 -12.58 -14.20
CA GLY A 46 -7.41 -13.36 -14.82
C GLY A 46 -6.51 -12.54 -15.73
N PHE A 47 -6.56 -11.20 -15.65
CA PHE A 47 -5.75 -10.33 -16.50
C PHE A 47 -4.26 -10.44 -16.17
N PRO A 48 -3.36 -10.47 -17.17
CA PRO A 48 -1.92 -10.44 -16.94
C PRO A 48 -1.48 -9.13 -16.27
N PHE A 49 -0.68 -9.21 -15.22
CA PHE A 49 -0.06 -8.05 -14.60
C PHE A 49 1.25 -7.71 -15.30
N LEU A 50 1.37 -6.47 -15.76
CA LEU A 50 2.61 -5.90 -16.31
C LEU A 50 3.45 -5.24 -15.21
N GLU A 51 2.78 -4.74 -14.18
CA GLU A 51 3.38 -4.13 -13.00
C GLU A 51 2.41 -4.22 -11.82
N ARG A 52 2.90 -4.66 -10.66
CA ARG A 52 2.17 -4.62 -9.39
C ARG A 52 3.18 -4.54 -8.26
N HIS A 53 2.93 -3.65 -7.32
CA HIS A 53 3.70 -3.53 -6.08
C HIS A 53 2.75 -3.68 -4.88
N ASN A 54 3.15 -4.44 -3.88
CA ASN A 54 2.44 -4.52 -2.59
C ASN A 54 2.88 -3.38 -1.66
N HIS A 55 2.11 -3.12 -0.60
CA HIS A 55 2.49 -2.17 0.44
C HIS A 55 3.77 -2.63 1.15
N GLY A 56 4.54 -1.67 1.68
CA GLY A 56 5.81 -1.95 2.36
C GLY A 56 5.67 -2.78 3.65
N TYR A 57 4.50 -2.78 4.28
CA TYR A 57 4.16 -3.57 5.47
C TYR A 57 2.71 -4.10 5.37
N VAL A 58 2.34 -5.05 6.24
CA VAL A 58 0.98 -5.61 6.25
C VAL A 58 -0.05 -4.57 6.70
N VAL A 59 -0.99 -4.25 5.81
CA VAL A 59 -2.10 -3.34 6.10
C VAL A 59 -3.31 -4.16 6.49
N SER A 60 -3.57 -4.24 7.79
CA SER A 60 -4.56 -5.17 8.38
C SER A 60 -5.98 -5.00 7.84
N TRP A 61 -6.41 -3.78 7.51
CA TRP A 61 -7.77 -3.53 7.00
C TRP A 61 -7.97 -3.98 5.55
N TYR A 62 -6.92 -4.36 4.81
CA TYR A 62 -7.07 -5.01 3.52
C TYR A 62 -7.33 -6.52 3.64
N GLY A 63 -7.31 -7.09 4.85
CA GLY A 63 -7.50 -8.53 5.06
C GLY A 63 -6.20 -9.31 4.85
N ASP A 64 -6.30 -10.46 4.20
CA ASP A 64 -5.17 -11.39 4.05
C ASP A 64 -4.01 -10.76 3.26
N PRO A 65 -2.76 -10.85 3.77
CA PRO A 65 -1.57 -10.49 3.01
C PRO A 65 -1.47 -11.19 1.66
N GLY A 66 -0.97 -10.49 0.65
CA GLY A 66 -0.82 -10.96 -0.73
C GLY A 66 -1.83 -10.34 -1.69
N PHE A 67 -2.94 -9.79 -1.18
CA PHE A 67 -4.08 -9.30 -1.96
C PHE A 67 -4.18 -7.77 -2.09
N ASP A 68 -3.08 -7.04 -1.96
CA ASP A 68 -3.05 -5.57 -1.96
C ASP A 68 -2.15 -4.99 -3.07
N ALA A 69 -2.50 -3.83 -3.60
CA ALA A 69 -1.62 -3.11 -4.52
C ALA A 69 -1.51 -1.66 -4.08
N THR A 70 -0.31 -1.11 -4.19
CA THR A 70 -0.04 0.31 -3.92
C THR A 70 0.40 1.02 -5.18
N ILE A 71 0.14 2.33 -5.25
CA ILE A 71 0.67 3.21 -6.29
C ILE A 71 1.25 4.45 -5.63
N TYR A 72 2.34 4.95 -6.20
CA TYR A 72 3.04 6.16 -5.81
C TYR A 72 3.65 6.76 -7.07
N THR A 73 2.89 7.62 -7.74
CA THR A 73 3.27 8.20 -9.03
C THR A 73 4.46 9.16 -8.86
N PRO A 74 5.45 9.14 -9.78
CA PRO A 74 5.53 8.33 -11.00
C PRO A 74 6.27 6.98 -10.84
N TYR A 75 6.69 6.58 -9.64
CA TYR A 75 7.65 5.50 -9.44
C TYR A 75 7.04 4.11 -9.25
N VAL A 76 5.81 4.06 -8.73
CA VAL A 76 5.11 2.82 -8.39
C VAL A 76 3.73 2.87 -9.03
N ASP A 77 3.41 1.93 -9.90
CA ASP A 77 2.14 1.88 -10.62
C ASP A 77 1.49 0.48 -10.56
N LEU A 78 0.21 0.41 -10.89
CA LEU A 78 -0.52 -0.83 -11.11
C LEU A 78 -0.90 -0.92 -12.59
N ARG A 79 -0.31 -1.87 -13.30
CA ARG A 79 -0.53 -2.06 -14.73
C ARG A 79 -0.92 -3.49 -15.02
N PHE A 80 -2.06 -3.68 -15.67
CA PHE A 80 -2.48 -4.96 -16.21
C PHE A 80 -2.85 -4.81 -17.68
N LEU A 81 -2.78 -5.91 -18.41
CA LEU A 81 -3.12 -5.98 -19.82
C LEU A 81 -4.55 -6.47 -19.99
N ASN A 82 -5.38 -5.73 -20.72
CA ASN A 82 -6.58 -6.31 -21.33
C ASN A 82 -6.13 -7.16 -22.53
N ASP A 83 -6.04 -8.46 -22.32
CA ASP A 83 -5.60 -9.45 -23.31
C ASP A 83 -6.78 -10.10 -24.05
N THR A 84 -7.99 -9.53 -23.92
CA THR A 84 -9.18 -9.98 -24.66
C THR A 84 -9.31 -9.25 -25.99
N ASP A 85 -10.02 -9.85 -26.95
CA ASP A 85 -10.36 -9.23 -28.24
C ASP A 85 -11.46 -8.15 -28.15
N ALA A 86 -11.87 -7.78 -26.93
CA ALA A 86 -12.96 -6.85 -26.67
C ALA A 86 -12.54 -5.68 -25.78
N HIS A 87 -13.32 -4.61 -25.82
CA HIS A 87 -13.13 -3.49 -24.91
C HIS A 87 -13.48 -3.88 -23.47
N LEU A 88 -12.65 -3.42 -22.53
CA LEU A 88 -12.90 -3.49 -21.09
C LEU A 88 -13.35 -2.11 -20.59
N LEU A 89 -14.58 -2.02 -20.10
CA LEU A 89 -15.09 -0.87 -19.38
C LEU A 89 -14.85 -1.07 -17.89
N ILE A 90 -14.14 -0.11 -17.28
CA ILE A 90 -13.93 -0.06 -15.83
C ILE A 90 -14.79 1.09 -15.30
N GLN A 91 -15.80 0.75 -14.50
CA GLN A 91 -16.75 1.71 -13.96
C GLN A 91 -16.57 1.82 -12.43
N PRO A 92 -16.13 2.97 -11.90
CA PRO A 92 -16.21 3.25 -10.48
C PRO A 92 -17.67 3.50 -10.06
N VAL A 93 -18.07 2.96 -8.92
CA VAL A 93 -19.38 3.17 -8.30
C VAL A 93 -19.14 3.61 -6.87
N VAL A 94 -19.59 4.83 -6.54
CA VAL A 94 -19.48 5.42 -5.21
C VAL A 94 -20.83 5.35 -4.53
N ASP A 95 -20.88 4.69 -3.38
CA ASP A 95 -21.98 4.78 -2.43
C ASP A 95 -21.56 5.74 -1.31
N SER A 96 -22.02 6.98 -1.39
CA SER A 96 -21.67 8.02 -0.42
C SER A 96 -22.40 7.88 0.91
N ALA A 97 -23.51 7.12 0.97
CA ALA A 97 -24.24 6.88 2.21
C ALA A 97 -23.49 5.87 3.09
N GLU A 98 -22.96 4.82 2.46
CA GLU A 98 -22.21 3.75 3.14
C GLU A 98 -20.68 3.99 3.13
N GLY A 99 -20.20 5.00 2.41
CA GLY A 99 -18.77 5.29 2.28
C GLY A 99 -18.00 4.22 1.50
N VAL A 100 -18.66 3.58 0.52
CA VAL A 100 -18.09 2.46 -0.25
C VAL A 100 -17.75 2.88 -1.67
N LEU A 101 -16.52 2.59 -2.10
CA LEU A 101 -16.10 2.68 -3.50
C LEU A 101 -15.91 1.28 -4.08
N SER A 102 -16.66 0.97 -5.13
CA SER A 102 -16.56 -0.29 -5.88
C SER A 102 -16.07 -0.04 -7.31
N PHE A 103 -15.39 -1.02 -7.88
CA PHE A 103 -15.03 -1.02 -9.30
C PHE A 103 -15.68 -2.19 -10.00
N ARG A 104 -16.42 -1.91 -11.08
CA ARG A 104 -17.07 -2.93 -11.91
C ARG A 104 -16.35 -3.02 -13.24
N PHE A 105 -16.00 -4.24 -13.61
CA PHE A 105 -15.31 -4.54 -14.86
C PHE A 105 -16.33 -5.18 -15.80
N TYR A 106 -16.57 -4.55 -16.94
CA TYR A 106 -17.50 -5.02 -17.97
C TYR A 106 -16.74 -5.28 -19.26
N GLY A 107 -16.96 -6.44 -19.86
CA GLY A 107 -16.38 -6.81 -21.14
C GLY A 107 -17.02 -8.08 -21.67
N THR A 108 -16.63 -8.49 -22.87
CA THR A 108 -17.01 -9.80 -23.40
C THR A 108 -16.31 -10.88 -22.58
N LYS A 109 -17.08 -11.78 -21.97
CA LYS A 109 -16.52 -12.87 -21.14
C LYS A 109 -15.75 -13.85 -22.05
N PRO A 110 -14.42 -13.99 -21.90
CA PRO A 110 -13.67 -15.03 -22.61
C PRO A 110 -13.97 -16.41 -22.04
N ASP A 111 -13.57 -17.48 -22.74
CA ASP A 111 -13.58 -18.85 -22.21
C ASP A 111 -12.45 -19.05 -21.19
N ARG A 112 -12.53 -18.28 -20.10
CA ARG A 112 -11.53 -18.16 -19.05
C ARG A 112 -12.13 -18.56 -17.71
N VAL A 113 -11.42 -19.42 -17.00
CA VAL A 113 -11.70 -19.81 -15.62
C VAL A 113 -10.51 -19.40 -14.77
N VAL A 114 -10.78 -18.73 -13.64
CA VAL A 114 -9.77 -18.25 -12.71
C VAL A 114 -10.01 -18.90 -11.36
N GLU A 115 -8.97 -19.53 -10.83
CA GLU A 115 -8.93 -20.11 -9.49
C GLU A 115 -7.84 -19.40 -8.69
N ILE A 116 -8.17 -18.92 -7.49
CA ILE A 116 -7.25 -18.20 -6.62
C ILE A 116 -7.09 -19.02 -5.35
N GLY A 117 -5.86 -19.43 -5.06
CA GLY A 117 -5.53 -20.14 -3.81
C GLY A 117 -5.43 -19.19 -2.62
N GLU A 118 -5.38 -19.77 -1.43
CA GLU A 118 -5.02 -19.03 -0.22
C GLU A 118 -3.56 -18.54 -0.31
N ALA A 119 -3.26 -17.47 0.43
CA ALA A 119 -1.90 -16.98 0.54
C ALA A 119 -1.06 -17.91 1.42
N VAL A 120 0.14 -18.26 0.95
CA VAL A 120 1.16 -18.96 1.74
C VAL A 120 2.13 -17.93 2.30
N TYR A 121 2.38 -17.98 3.61
CA TYR A 121 3.28 -17.05 4.29
C TYR A 121 4.62 -17.70 4.64
N GLU A 122 5.69 -17.00 4.31
CA GLU A 122 7.08 -17.41 4.54
C GLU A 122 7.89 -16.22 5.08
N ASP A 123 9.14 -16.45 5.49
CA ASP A 123 10.06 -15.40 5.94
C ASP A 123 9.50 -14.45 7.01
N VAL A 124 8.71 -14.97 7.95
CA VAL A 124 8.12 -14.15 9.02
C VAL A 124 9.22 -13.52 9.88
N LYS A 125 9.18 -12.18 10.02
CA LYS A 125 10.16 -11.37 10.74
C LYS A 125 9.48 -10.55 11.81
N GLN A 126 9.98 -10.65 13.04
CA GLN A 126 9.50 -9.82 14.14
C GLN A 126 9.93 -8.35 13.94
N PRO A 127 9.12 -7.40 14.40
CA PRO A 127 9.51 -6.00 14.46
C PRO A 127 10.68 -5.79 15.43
N GLY A 128 11.48 -4.77 15.14
CA GLY A 128 12.56 -4.32 16.01
C GLY A 128 12.05 -3.62 17.26
N ALA A 129 12.99 -3.05 18.02
CA ALA A 129 12.64 -2.24 19.18
C ALA A 129 11.78 -1.02 18.77
N PRO A 130 10.88 -0.55 19.66
CA PRO A 130 10.13 0.67 19.42
C PRO A 130 11.03 1.87 19.17
N ILE A 131 10.63 2.72 18.23
CA ILE A 131 11.28 3.98 17.92
C ILE A 131 10.65 5.06 18.81
N TYR A 132 11.48 5.89 19.43
CA TYR A 132 11.04 7.04 20.21
C TYR A 132 11.52 8.32 19.54
N GLN A 133 10.60 9.26 19.34
CA GLN A 133 10.89 10.53 18.69
C GLN A 133 10.35 11.68 19.55
N GLU A 134 11.19 12.68 19.82
CA GLU A 134 10.74 13.87 20.53
C GLU A 134 9.76 14.68 19.66
N ASP A 135 8.70 15.18 20.28
CA ASP A 135 7.70 16.07 19.68
C ASP A 135 7.46 17.26 20.60
N ALA A 136 7.89 18.44 20.17
CA ALA A 136 7.78 19.68 20.93
C ALA A 136 6.32 20.14 21.18
N SER A 137 5.33 19.55 20.50
CA SER A 137 3.91 19.81 20.77
C SER A 137 3.38 19.06 21.99
N LEU A 138 4.13 18.09 22.52
CA LEU A 138 3.77 17.33 23.72
C LEU A 138 4.44 17.93 24.96
N GLU A 139 3.74 17.87 26.10
CA GLU A 139 4.26 18.32 27.40
C GLU A 139 5.25 17.32 27.98
N ALA A 140 6.15 17.79 28.84
CA ALA A 140 7.07 16.91 29.58
C ALA A 140 6.30 15.85 30.39
N GLY A 141 6.69 14.59 30.24
CA GLY A 141 6.01 13.43 30.83
C GLY A 141 4.95 12.80 29.92
N GLN A 142 4.59 13.41 28.79
CA GLN A 142 3.66 12.83 27.83
C GLN A 142 4.39 11.89 26.85
N ILE A 143 3.80 10.72 26.63
CA ILE A 143 4.21 9.75 25.62
C ILE A 143 2.95 9.33 24.85
N LYS A 144 3.02 9.38 23.52
CA LYS A 144 1.91 9.06 22.62
C LYS A 144 2.37 8.05 21.57
N GLN A 145 1.78 6.87 21.56
CA GLN A 145 2.00 5.91 20.47
C GLN A 145 1.33 6.41 19.18
N VAL A 146 2.05 6.35 18.08
CA VAL A 146 1.57 6.76 16.75
C VAL A 146 1.71 5.67 15.69
N GLU A 147 2.58 4.68 15.90
CA GLU A 147 2.70 3.49 15.07
C GLU A 147 2.67 2.22 15.92
N TRP A 148 2.13 1.15 15.36
CA TRP A 148 2.04 -0.15 16.02
C TRP A 148 2.93 -1.16 15.33
N ALA A 149 3.56 -2.01 16.13
CA ALA A 149 4.48 -3.00 15.62
C ALA A 149 3.74 -4.04 14.76
N LYS A 150 4.34 -4.44 13.64
CA LYS A 150 3.80 -5.45 12.73
C LYS A 150 4.90 -6.39 12.27
N GLU A 151 4.56 -7.66 12.16
CA GLU A 151 5.44 -8.65 11.56
C GLU A 151 5.63 -8.36 10.06
N GLY A 152 6.86 -8.56 9.59
CA GLY A 152 7.16 -8.68 8.17
C GLY A 152 6.95 -10.12 7.73
N LEU A 153 6.67 -10.33 6.45
CA LEU A 153 6.51 -11.65 5.86
C LEU A 153 6.60 -11.58 4.33
N THR A 154 6.87 -12.72 3.70
CA THR A 154 6.63 -12.94 2.27
C THR A 154 5.28 -13.65 2.13
N ALA A 155 4.34 -13.10 1.35
CA ALA A 155 3.09 -13.77 0.99
C ALA A 155 3.10 -14.15 -0.49
N THR A 156 2.76 -15.40 -0.80
CA THR A 156 2.60 -15.86 -2.18
C THR A 156 1.20 -16.41 -2.38
N VAL A 157 0.47 -15.83 -3.32
CA VAL A 157 -0.86 -16.30 -3.78
C VAL A 157 -0.68 -16.95 -5.13
N ILE A 158 -1.14 -18.21 -5.29
CA ILE A 158 -1.13 -18.87 -6.59
C ILE A 158 -2.48 -18.64 -7.27
N ARG A 159 -2.47 -17.90 -8.39
CA ARG A 159 -3.62 -17.80 -9.29
C ARG A 159 -3.44 -18.78 -10.44
N LYS A 160 -4.44 -19.62 -10.72
CA LYS A 160 -4.51 -20.45 -11.93
C LYS A 160 -5.50 -19.84 -12.90
N VAL A 161 -5.08 -19.67 -14.15
CA VAL A 161 -5.94 -19.16 -15.23
C VAL A 161 -5.99 -20.23 -16.31
N THR A 162 -7.16 -20.78 -16.55
CA THR A 162 -7.42 -21.74 -17.64
C THR A 162 -8.19 -21.05 -18.73
N GLU A 163 -7.64 -21.02 -19.94
CA GLU A 163 -8.26 -20.37 -21.11
C GLU A 163 -8.02 -21.21 -22.36
N ASN A 164 -9.08 -21.47 -23.13
CA ASN A 164 -9.04 -22.32 -24.33
C ASN A 164 -8.40 -23.71 -24.09
N GLY A 165 -8.62 -24.28 -22.91
CA GLY A 165 -8.04 -25.58 -22.50
C GLY A 165 -6.57 -25.53 -22.06
N VAL A 166 -5.95 -24.35 -22.01
CA VAL A 166 -4.57 -24.17 -21.51
C VAL A 166 -4.59 -23.53 -20.14
N THR A 167 -4.00 -24.19 -19.15
CA THR A 167 -3.85 -23.67 -17.79
C THR A 167 -2.46 -23.06 -17.60
N ARG A 168 -2.41 -21.84 -17.07
CA ARG A 168 -1.19 -21.20 -16.57
C ARG A 168 -1.31 -20.95 -15.07
N GLU A 169 -0.21 -21.12 -14.35
CA GLU A 169 -0.07 -20.64 -12.98
C GLU A 169 0.63 -19.29 -12.96
N ASP A 170 0.15 -18.41 -12.09
CA ASP A 170 0.58 -17.04 -11.95
C ASP A 170 0.83 -16.75 -10.46
N PRO A 171 2.07 -16.98 -9.99
CA PRO A 171 2.43 -16.74 -8.60
C PRO A 171 2.53 -15.24 -8.33
N ILE A 172 1.68 -14.77 -7.44
CA ILE A 172 1.61 -13.37 -7.03
C ILE A 172 2.34 -13.23 -5.69
N ARG A 173 3.57 -12.74 -5.74
CA ARG A 173 4.46 -12.61 -4.57
C ARG A 173 4.44 -11.18 -4.01
N SER A 174 4.29 -11.07 -2.69
CA SER A 174 4.31 -9.82 -1.93
C SER A 174 5.34 -9.90 -0.81
N VAL A 175 6.15 -8.86 -0.62
CA VAL A 175 7.15 -8.80 0.46
C VAL A 175 6.86 -7.64 1.38
N TYR A 176 6.57 -7.96 2.64
CA TYR A 176 6.31 -6.99 3.69
C TYR A 176 7.49 -6.93 4.65
N ARG A 177 7.95 -5.72 4.93
CA ARG A 177 8.96 -5.47 5.94
C ARG A 177 8.29 -5.45 7.32
N PRO A 178 9.00 -5.90 8.37
CA PRO A 178 8.53 -5.66 9.72
C PRO A 178 8.41 -4.15 9.96
N TRP A 179 7.41 -3.76 10.74
CA TRP A 179 7.13 -2.37 11.07
C TRP A 179 7.32 -2.17 12.56
N ASN A 180 8.17 -1.23 12.97
CA ASN A 180 8.41 -0.99 14.39
C ASN A 180 7.25 -0.16 14.98
N ALA A 181 6.98 -0.34 16.27
CA ALA A 181 6.14 0.63 16.97
C ALA A 181 6.88 1.97 17.07
N MET A 182 6.13 3.08 17.06
CA MET A 182 6.68 4.41 17.24
C MET A 182 5.91 5.20 18.29
N PHE A 183 6.65 5.86 19.16
CA PHE A 183 6.13 6.69 20.24
C PHE A 183 6.71 8.10 20.11
N LEU A 184 5.83 9.09 20.17
CA LEU A 184 6.19 10.49 20.32
C LEU A 184 6.27 10.84 21.80
N TYR A 185 7.23 11.65 22.22
CA TYR A 185 7.34 12.09 23.61
C TYR A 185 7.64 13.59 23.73
N GLY A 186 7.18 14.23 24.81
CA GLY A 186 7.43 15.65 25.05
C GLY A 186 8.85 15.93 25.55
N PRO A 187 9.45 17.10 25.27
CA PRO A 187 10.81 17.42 25.68
C PRO A 187 11.06 17.21 27.18
N GLY A 188 12.20 16.62 27.53
CA GLY A 188 12.57 16.31 28.92
C GLY A 188 11.84 15.11 29.54
N THR A 189 11.07 14.35 28.76
CA THR A 189 10.46 13.10 29.21
C THR A 189 11.51 12.00 29.37
N VAL A 190 11.56 11.38 30.55
CA VAL A 190 12.38 10.18 30.78
C VAL A 190 11.63 8.96 30.22
N ILE A 191 12.25 8.26 29.28
CA ILE A 191 11.67 7.08 28.64
C ILE A 191 12.11 5.83 29.41
N PRO A 192 11.19 5.10 30.07
CA PRO A 192 11.56 3.91 30.84
C PRO A 192 12.20 2.84 29.95
N GLY A 193 13.40 2.39 30.31
CA GLY A 193 14.09 1.30 29.60
C GLY A 193 14.89 1.71 28.36
N VAL A 194 14.98 2.99 28.03
CA VAL A 194 15.86 3.54 26.99
C VAL A 194 16.90 4.42 27.67
N THR A 195 18.16 3.98 27.71
CA THR A 195 19.23 4.70 28.43
C THR A 195 19.93 5.77 27.60
N ASP A 196 19.82 5.69 26.27
CA ASP A 196 20.28 6.71 25.33
C ASP A 196 19.28 6.75 24.17
N VAL A 197 18.55 7.85 24.05
CA VAL A 197 17.70 8.07 22.86
C VAL A 197 18.65 8.57 21.78
N GLU A 198 18.97 7.74 20.78
CA GLU A 198 19.67 8.25 19.59
C GLU A 198 18.87 9.43 19.04
N GLU A 199 19.53 10.58 18.84
CA GLU A 199 18.87 11.72 18.22
C GLU A 199 18.25 11.28 16.88
N PRO A 200 16.97 11.63 16.63
CA PRO A 200 16.33 11.22 15.39
C PRO A 200 17.14 11.73 14.21
N THR A 201 17.42 10.84 13.26
CA THR A 201 17.88 11.27 11.94
C THR A 201 16.81 12.23 11.41
N PRO A 202 17.17 13.47 10.99
CA PRO A 202 16.20 14.43 10.53
C PRO A 202 15.35 13.79 9.45
N ALA A 203 14.02 13.95 9.56
CA ALA A 203 13.11 13.55 8.49
C ALA A 203 13.67 14.09 7.16
N PRO A 204 13.69 13.29 6.08
CA PRO A 204 14.13 13.81 4.79
C PRO A 204 13.27 15.03 4.51
N THR A 205 13.91 16.20 4.46
CA THR A 205 13.28 17.42 3.99
C THR A 205 12.65 17.05 2.67
N ALA A 206 11.35 17.27 2.51
CA ALA A 206 10.77 17.32 1.19
C ALA A 206 11.56 18.40 0.45
N GLU A 207 12.55 17.98 -0.34
CA GLU A 207 13.28 18.88 -1.21
C GLU A 207 12.22 19.47 -2.13
N ALA A 208 11.85 20.71 -1.85
CA ALA A 208 11.33 21.59 -2.85
C ALA A 208 12.41 21.64 -3.94
N SER A 209 12.17 20.94 -5.05
CA SER A 209 12.89 21.23 -6.29
C SER A 209 12.42 22.61 -6.76
N ALA A 210 13.01 23.63 -6.14
CA ALA A 210 13.07 24.96 -6.68
C ALA A 210 13.72 24.86 -8.06
N GLY A 211 13.03 25.42 -9.05
CA GLY A 211 13.53 25.52 -10.41
C GLY A 211 14.91 26.19 -10.47
N GLY A 212 15.71 25.72 -11.40
CA GLY A 212 16.91 26.38 -11.86
C GLY A 212 16.94 26.28 -13.38
N ASP A 213 16.67 27.41 -14.03
CA ASP A 213 16.88 27.63 -15.46
C ASP A 213 18.34 27.34 -15.84
N GLY A 214 18.53 26.72 -17.01
CA GLY A 214 19.84 26.49 -17.64
C GLY A 214 19.69 25.75 -18.96
#